data_AF-A0AAN9HMI7-F1
#
_entry.id   AF-A0AAN9HMI7-F1
#
_cell.length_a   1.000
_cell.length_b   1.000
_cell.length_c   1.000
_cell.angle_alpha   90.00
_cell.angle_beta   90.00
_cell.angle_gamma   90.00
#
_symmetry.space_group_name_H-M   'P 1'
#
loop_
_entity.id
_entity.type
_entity.pdbx_description
1 polymer ?
#
loop_
_entity_poly.entity_id
_entity_poly.type
_entity_poly.pdbx_seq_one_letter_code
_entity_poly.pdbx_strand_id
1 'polypeptide(L)'
;MLPGVEEKDFQKGSLWFSIKRQHAIIVMADSLYYTKFKHHCRPNMEGGHNCCSDEHYLPTLFNMVDPGGIANWSVTYVDWSEGKWHPRAFSAQDITSNLMEYLSVCPKLYTLSFFNYI
;
A
#
# COMPACT_ATOMS: atom_id res chain seq x y z
N MET A 1 4.59 -7.40 15.68
CA MET A 1 3.23 -7.77 15.23
C MET A 1 2.20 -6.89 15.92
N LEU A 2 1.09 -6.56 15.27
CA LEU A 2 0.01 -5.76 15.89
C LEU A 2 -0.95 -6.65 16.69
N PRO A 3 -1.51 -6.19 17.83
CA PRO A 3 -2.47 -6.96 18.61
C PRO A 3 -3.71 -7.34 17.78
N GLY A 4 -3.99 -8.65 17.68
CA GLY A 4 -5.17 -9.18 17.02
C GLY A 4 -5.16 -9.07 15.48
N VAL A 5 -3.97 -9.05 14.87
CA VAL A 5 -3.71 -9.34 13.45
C VAL A 5 -2.56 -10.32 13.40
N GLU A 6 -2.75 -11.47 12.75
CA GLU A 6 -1.69 -12.47 12.61
C GLU A 6 -0.64 -12.01 11.58
N GLU A 7 0.60 -12.45 11.75
CA GLU A 7 1.71 -12.05 10.86
C GLU A 7 1.44 -12.39 9.40
N LYS A 8 0.85 -13.56 9.12
CA LYS A 8 0.48 -14.00 7.77
C LYS A 8 -0.52 -13.07 7.06
N ASP A 9 -1.33 -12.35 7.85
CA ASP A 9 -2.38 -11.47 7.34
C ASP A 9 -1.90 -10.03 7.24
N PHE A 10 -0.78 -9.71 7.90
CA PHE A 10 -0.19 -8.40 7.90
C PHE A 10 0.39 -8.09 6.52
N GLN A 11 -0.15 -7.03 5.92
CA GLN A 11 0.23 -6.60 4.58
C GLN A 11 0.71 -5.15 4.64
N LYS A 12 1.71 -4.82 3.84
CA LYS A 12 2.12 -3.43 3.56
C LYS A 12 1.54 -3.00 2.23
N GLY A 13 1.40 -1.71 1.98
CA GLY A 13 1.19 -1.25 0.64
C GLY A 13 1.20 0.22 0.31
N SER A 14 0.69 0.55 -0.87
CA SER A 14 0.69 1.94 -1.36
C SER A 14 -0.26 2.81 -0.56
N LEU A 15 0.21 4.02 -0.23
CA LEU A 15 -0.64 5.09 0.29
C LEU A 15 -1.73 5.49 -0.73
N TRP A 16 -1.45 5.35 -2.02
CA TRP A 16 -2.38 5.65 -3.11
C TRP A 16 -3.12 4.39 -3.52
N PHE A 17 -4.46 4.44 -3.47
CA PHE A 17 -5.32 3.32 -3.80
C PHE A 17 -6.56 3.77 -4.59
N SER A 18 -7.16 2.82 -5.29
CA SER A 18 -8.49 2.95 -5.89
C SER A 18 -9.39 1.89 -5.29
N ILE A 19 -10.63 2.27 -4.95
CA ILE A 19 -11.52 1.42 -4.17
C ILE A 19 -12.92 1.37 -4.79
N LYS A 20 -13.56 0.20 -4.76
CA LYS A 20 -14.97 0.06 -5.15
C LYS A 20 -15.87 0.57 -4.03
N ARG A 21 -17.08 1.03 -4.37
CA ARG A 21 -18.06 1.51 -3.39
C ARG A 21 -18.34 0.49 -2.26
N GLN A 22 -18.42 -0.80 -2.59
CA GLN A 22 -18.65 -1.86 -1.59
C GLN A 22 -17.53 -1.93 -0.55
N HIS A 23 -16.27 -1.80 -0.96
CA HIS A 23 -15.11 -1.81 -0.08
C HIS A 23 -15.05 -0.52 0.74
N ALA A 24 -15.42 0.62 0.18
CA ALA A 24 -15.49 1.88 0.92
C ALA A 24 -16.49 1.82 2.10
N ILE A 25 -17.62 1.12 1.93
CA ILE A 25 -18.59 0.88 3.02
C ILE A 25 -17.95 0.05 4.14
N ILE A 26 -17.16 -0.98 3.81
CA ILE A 26 -16.42 -1.78 4.79
C ILE A 26 -15.46 -0.89 5.60
N VAL A 27 -14.69 -0.03 4.93
CA VAL A 27 -13.77 0.90 5.62
C VAL A 27 -14.52 1.83 6.58
N MET A 28 -15.67 2.39 6.16
CA MET A 28 -16.46 3.28 7.01
C MET A 28 -17.08 2.57 8.22
N ALA A 29 -17.37 1.28 8.09
CA ALA A 29 -17.93 0.46 9.16
C ALA A 29 -16.86 -0.08 10.13
N ASP A 30 -15.60 -0.19 9.69
CA ASP A 30 -14.53 -0.71 10.53
C ASP A 30 -14.02 0.33 11.53
N SER A 31 -14.22 0.01 12.82
CA SER A 31 -13.58 0.71 13.92
C SER A 31 -12.54 -0.17 14.63
N LEU A 32 -12.58 -1.49 14.44
CA LEU A 32 -11.75 -2.43 15.19
C LEU A 32 -10.32 -2.43 14.66
N TYR A 33 -10.14 -2.69 13.37
CA TYR A 33 -8.80 -2.77 12.78
C TYR A 33 -8.20 -1.37 12.63
N TYR A 34 -8.99 -0.39 12.19
CA TYR A 34 -8.56 1.01 12.15
C TYR A 34 -7.98 1.48 13.50
N THR A 35 -8.67 1.23 14.62
CA THR A 35 -8.19 1.60 15.96
C THR A 35 -6.90 0.89 16.35
N LYS A 36 -6.75 -0.39 15.99
CA LYS A 36 -5.51 -1.15 16.23
C LYS A 36 -4.33 -0.53 15.48
N PHE A 37 -4.48 -0.27 14.18
CA PHE A 37 -3.43 0.35 13.38
C PHE A 37 -3.11 1.77 13.89
N LYS A 38 -4.13 2.58 14.17
CA LYS A 38 -3.98 3.93 14.73
C LYS A 38 -3.19 3.95 16.04
N HIS A 39 -3.42 2.99 16.94
CA HIS A 39 -2.77 3.00 18.25
C HIS A 39 -1.45 2.25 18.31
N HIS A 40 -1.26 1.21 17.50
CA HIS A 40 -0.10 0.32 17.62
C HIS A 40 0.88 0.41 16.45
N CYS A 41 0.48 0.92 15.28
CA CYS A 41 1.38 1.15 14.15
C CYS A 41 2.01 2.55 14.29
N ARG A 42 3.26 2.59 14.77
CA ARG A 42 3.99 3.84 15.07
C ARG A 42 5.40 3.79 14.50
N PRO A 43 6.07 4.94 14.29
CA PRO A 43 7.51 4.95 14.09
C PRO A 43 8.25 4.48 15.35
N ASN A 44 9.45 3.94 15.17
CA ASN A 44 10.34 3.48 16.26
C ASN A 44 9.69 2.50 17.23
N MET A 45 8.99 1.49 16.70
CA MET A 45 8.51 0.37 17.52
C MET A 45 9.70 -0.42 18.09
N GLU A 46 9.42 -1.26 19.09
CA GLU A 46 10.41 -2.19 19.65
C GLU A 46 11.14 -2.97 18.54
N GLY A 47 12.47 -3.11 18.66
CA GLY A 47 13.31 -3.69 17.62
C GLY A 47 13.69 -2.73 16.48
N GLY A 48 13.31 -1.44 16.56
CA GLY A 48 13.67 -0.43 15.55
C GLY A 48 12.78 -0.46 14.30
N HIS A 49 11.66 -1.19 14.35
CA HIS A 49 10.74 -1.30 13.23
C HIS A 49 9.89 -0.04 13.10
N ASN A 50 9.75 0.46 11.87
CA ASN A 50 8.83 1.55 11.55
C ASN A 50 7.53 0.98 10.99
N CYS A 51 6.40 1.50 11.46
CA CYS A 51 5.09 1.12 10.96
C CYS A 51 4.30 2.37 10.53
N CYS A 52 3.88 2.39 9.26
CA CYS A 52 3.07 3.45 8.68
C CYS A 52 1.62 2.98 8.51
N SER A 53 0.73 3.42 9.40
CA SER A 53 -0.68 2.93 9.45
C SER A 53 -1.38 3.02 8.09
N ASP A 54 -1.17 4.12 7.37
CA ASP A 54 -1.84 4.39 6.09
C ASP A 54 -1.38 3.44 4.97
N GLU A 55 -0.17 2.88 5.11
CA GLU A 55 0.35 1.86 4.20
C GLU A 55 -0.10 0.44 4.58
N HIS A 56 -0.45 0.18 5.83
CA HIS A 56 -0.73 -1.20 6.29
C HIS A 56 -2.21 -1.52 6.52
N TYR A 57 -3.02 -0.54 6.95
CA TYR A 57 -4.39 -0.77 7.37
C TYR A 57 -5.27 -1.38 6.27
N LEU A 58 -5.41 -0.69 5.14
CA LEU A 58 -6.30 -1.14 4.06
C LEU A 58 -5.83 -2.45 3.41
N PRO A 59 -4.53 -2.63 3.07
CA PRO A 59 -4.05 -3.89 2.51
C PRO A 59 -4.29 -5.06 3.46
N THR A 60 -4.08 -4.87 4.77
CA THR A 60 -4.30 -5.92 5.76
C THR A 60 -5.78 -6.22 5.93
N LEU A 61 -6.63 -5.20 6.07
CA LEU A 61 -8.08 -5.37 6.24
C LEU A 61 -8.67 -6.17 5.07
N PHE A 62 -8.36 -5.79 3.84
CA PHE A 62 -8.96 -6.46 2.68
C PHE A 62 -8.35 -7.82 2.36
N ASN A 63 -7.08 -8.06 2.71
CA ASN A 63 -6.50 -9.39 2.64
C ASN A 63 -7.25 -10.38 3.56
N MET A 64 -7.73 -9.93 4.72
CA MET A 64 -8.53 -10.74 5.64
C MET A 64 -10.00 -10.84 5.23
N VAL A 65 -10.62 -9.72 4.80
CA VAL A 65 -12.07 -9.63 4.63
C VAL A 65 -12.55 -10.02 3.23
N ASP A 66 -11.79 -9.70 2.18
CA ASP A 66 -12.19 -9.96 0.78
C ASP A 66 -10.96 -10.14 -0.14
N PRO A 67 -10.15 -11.21 0.07
CA PRO A 67 -8.93 -11.42 -0.71
C PRO A 67 -9.19 -11.65 -2.20
N GLY A 68 -10.39 -12.12 -2.58
CA GLY A 68 -10.79 -12.31 -3.98
C GLY A 68 -11.30 -11.03 -4.66
N GLY A 69 -11.68 -10.01 -3.89
CA GLY A 69 -12.20 -8.74 -4.40
C GLY A 69 -11.15 -7.66 -4.62
N ILE A 70 -9.90 -7.90 -4.23
CA ILE A 70 -8.77 -7.00 -4.41
C ILE A 70 -7.89 -7.40 -5.60
N ALA A 71 -7.19 -6.43 -6.17
CA ALA A 71 -6.26 -6.63 -7.27
C ALA A 71 -4.83 -6.44 -6.78
N ASN A 72 -3.91 -7.31 -7.17
CA ASN A 72 -2.48 -7.09 -6.97
C ASN A 72 -1.89 -6.12 -8.01
N TRP A 73 -2.56 -5.01 -8.33
CA TRP A 73 -2.01 -3.89 -9.11
C TRP A 73 -2.71 -2.58 -8.76
N SER A 74 -2.03 -1.44 -8.99
CA SER A 74 -2.59 -0.10 -8.81
C SER A 74 -2.58 0.67 -10.14
N VAL A 75 -3.34 1.76 -10.22
CA VAL A 75 -3.35 2.67 -11.38
C VAL A 75 -2.27 3.75 -11.29
N THR A 76 -1.41 3.69 -10.27
CA THR A 76 -0.34 4.67 -10.03
C THR A 76 1.01 4.07 -10.36
N TYR A 77 1.77 4.73 -11.22
CA TYR A 77 3.17 4.38 -11.45
C TYR A 77 4.05 5.03 -10.38
N VAL A 78 4.96 4.23 -9.81
CA VAL A 78 5.90 4.67 -8.78
C VAL A 78 7.27 4.08 -9.07
N ASP A 79 8.31 4.92 -9.00
CA ASP A 79 9.69 4.49 -9.19
C ASP A 79 10.42 4.39 -7.84
N TRP A 80 10.79 3.16 -7.49
CA TRP A 80 11.53 2.81 -6.25
C TRP A 80 13.01 2.52 -6.51
N SER A 81 13.53 2.81 -7.70
CA SER A 81 14.92 2.52 -8.09
C SER A 81 15.97 3.15 -7.16
N GLU A 82 15.62 4.20 -6.42
CA GLU A 82 16.52 4.86 -5.46
C GLU A 82 16.64 4.15 -4.10
N GLY A 83 15.75 3.20 -3.76
CA GLY A 83 15.81 2.44 -2.50
C GLY A 83 15.68 3.29 -1.22
N LYS A 84 15.10 4.49 -1.31
CA LYS A 84 14.86 5.39 -0.18
C LYS A 84 13.52 5.08 0.50
N TRP A 85 13.26 5.76 1.63
CA TRP A 85 11.97 5.73 2.34
C TRP A 85 10.79 6.27 1.52
N HIS A 86 11.09 7.05 0.48
CA HIS A 86 10.11 7.63 -0.44
C HIS A 86 10.51 7.33 -1.87
N PRO A 87 9.55 7.20 -2.79
CA PRO A 87 9.85 6.96 -4.20
C PRO A 87 10.53 8.18 -4.82
N ARG A 88 11.18 7.96 -5.97
CA ARG A 88 11.82 9.02 -6.74
C ARG A 88 10.80 10.08 -7.15
N ALA A 89 11.19 11.34 -6.96
CA ALA A 89 10.45 12.47 -7.50
C ALA A 89 10.81 12.68 -8.98
N PHE A 90 9.80 12.83 -9.83
CA PHE A 90 9.98 13.16 -11.24
C PHE A 90 10.13 14.67 -11.44
N SER A 91 10.98 15.03 -12.37
CA SER A 91 11.24 16.39 -12.84
C SER A 91 10.90 16.50 -14.33
N ALA A 92 10.97 17.72 -14.89
CA ALA A 92 10.74 17.93 -16.32
C ALA A 92 11.68 17.12 -17.22
N GLN A 93 12.89 16.80 -16.74
CA GLN A 93 13.89 16.05 -17.49
C GLN A 93 13.53 14.56 -17.62
N ASP A 94 12.70 14.04 -16.71
CA ASP A 94 12.29 12.65 -16.71
C ASP A 94 11.15 12.37 -17.70
N ILE A 95 10.48 13.43 -18.19
CA ILE A 95 9.39 13.35 -19.17
C ILE A 95 10.00 13.07 -20.55
N THR A 96 10.22 11.80 -20.84
CA THR A 96 10.79 11.32 -22.10
C THR A 96 9.75 10.53 -22.89
N SER A 97 9.89 10.48 -24.22
CA SER A 97 9.01 9.67 -25.07
C SER A 97 8.99 8.20 -24.63
N ASN A 98 10.13 7.66 -24.20
CA ASN A 98 10.24 6.29 -23.70
C ASN A 98 9.41 6.07 -22.43
N LEU A 99 9.46 7.01 -21.48
CA LEU A 99 8.62 6.93 -20.27
C LEU A 99 7.13 7.02 -20.64
N MET A 100 6.77 7.96 -21.53
CA MET A 100 5.38 8.12 -21.96
C MET A 100 4.86 6.88 -22.69
N GLU A 101 5.68 6.26 -23.55
CA GLU A 101 5.36 5.01 -24.22
C GLU A 101 5.16 3.89 -23.19
N TYR A 102 6.09 3.73 -22.25
CA TYR A 102 6.01 2.74 -21.18
C TYR A 102 4.74 2.89 -20.33
N LEU A 103 4.36 4.11 -19.96
CA LEU A 103 3.14 4.41 -19.21
C LEU A 103 1.86 4.26 -20.04
N SER A 104 1.95 4.42 -21.37
CA SER A 104 0.81 4.31 -22.29
C SER A 104 0.47 2.87 -22.62
N VAL A 105 1.46 1.98 -22.59
CA VAL A 105 1.16 0.56 -22.47
C VAL A 105 0.51 0.44 -21.08
N CYS A 106 -0.67 -0.17 -21.04
CA CYS A 106 -1.21 -0.69 -19.79
C CYS A 106 -0.79 -2.16 -19.71
N PRO A 107 0.50 -2.51 -19.44
CA PRO A 107 0.73 -3.82 -18.87
C PRO A 107 -0.04 -3.84 -17.55
N LYS A 108 -0.32 -5.05 -17.08
CA LYS A 108 -0.71 -5.30 -15.69
C LYS A 108 0.48 -4.91 -14.78
N LEU A 109 0.80 -3.61 -14.75
CA LEU A 109 1.97 -3.03 -14.12
C LEU A 109 1.67 -2.97 -12.63
N TYR A 110 2.13 -4.05 -12.01
CA TYR A 110 2.70 -4.13 -10.69
C TYR A 110 1.85 -3.60 -9.55
N THR A 111 1.33 -4.60 -8.83
CA THR A 111 1.14 -4.65 -7.37
C THR A 111 0.21 -3.55 -6.83
N LEU A 112 -0.91 -3.92 -6.18
CA LEU A 112 -1.25 -3.30 -4.89
C LEU A 112 0.11 -3.32 -4.26
N SER A 113 0.85 -2.21 -4.20
CA SER A 113 2.24 -2.31 -3.75
C SER A 113 2.11 -3.08 -2.46
N PHE A 114 2.56 -4.33 -2.41
CA PHE A 114 2.75 -5.03 -1.18
C PHE A 114 4.23 -4.81 -1.05
N PHE A 115 4.58 -3.70 -0.40
CA PHE A 115 5.97 -3.35 -0.19
C PHE A 115 6.55 -4.41 0.74
N ASN A 116 6.98 -5.53 0.17
CA ASN A 116 8.05 -6.27 0.79
C ASN A 116 9.29 -5.40 0.63
N TYR A 117 10.05 -5.21 1.72
CA TYR A 117 11.23 -4.34 1.86
C TYR A 117 10.92 -2.88 2.23
N ILE A 118 10.76 -2.59 3.53
CA ILE A 118 11.83 -2.34 4.53
C ILE A 118 11.39 -3.03 5.83
#